data_AF-A0A5F2DGX1-F1
#
_entry.id   AF-A0A5F2DGX1-F1
#
_cell.length_a   1.000
_cell.length_b   1.000
_cell.length_c   1.000
_cell.angle_alpha   90.00
_cell.angle_beta   90.00
_cell.angle_gamma   90.00
#
_symmetry.space_group_name_H-M   'P 1'
#
loop_
_entity.id
_entity.type
_entity.pdbx_description
1 polymer ?
#
loop_
_entity_poly.entity_id
_entity_poly.type
_entity_poly.pdbx_seq_one_letter_code
_entity_poly.pdbx_strand_id
1 'polypeptide(L)'
;MAFHRITSVLILFFTYVFISAGCKATTERVFDPSDSKSETKNTLVGFLLLDETEQKDFSIAVSYVSLQPLSGENVKIDEIVELNPSLDIYRGSYIKTSFYYFEEEKESYVSFSNHPKKSIFNPNKLDGDKEYLIRELNWTRSCGNKCRISMNSRLNPFKSVNTLKIKGKPGEIVFLGIYTIKTNQIPGTSSFTIEFNRISDDSEFYHRRIDPLQEKIIFDPQFGKNQKSAEIQFLKSILEMQKSGFWYEKAKEKLNTLIR
;
A
#
# COMPACT_ATOMS: atom_id res chain seq x y z
N MET A 1 -5.80 -19.62 58.29
CA MET A 1 -5.64 -20.06 56.88
C MET A 1 -6.25 -19.12 55.82
N ALA A 2 -6.99 -18.07 56.18
CA ALA A 2 -7.55 -17.13 55.19
C ALA A 2 -6.55 -16.05 54.71
N PHE A 3 -5.62 -15.62 55.57
CA PHE A 3 -4.68 -14.53 55.26
C PHE A 3 -3.65 -14.86 54.16
N HIS A 4 -3.24 -16.12 54.02
CA HIS A 4 -2.33 -16.56 52.96
C HIS A 4 -3.00 -16.66 51.58
N ARG A 5 -4.32 -16.83 51.51
CA ARG A 5 -5.02 -16.92 50.21
C ARG A 5 -5.23 -15.55 49.56
N ILE A 6 -5.44 -14.50 50.37
CA ILE A 6 -5.65 -13.13 49.88
C ILE A 6 -4.34 -12.54 49.33
N THR A 7 -3.21 -12.83 49.98
CA THR A 7 -1.88 -12.38 49.53
C THR A 7 -1.47 -13.04 48.20
N SER A 8 -1.74 -14.33 48.01
CA SER A 8 -1.43 -15.01 46.74
C SER A 8 -2.27 -14.50 45.55
N VAL A 9 -3.54 -14.13 45.77
CA VAL A 9 -4.41 -13.59 44.71
C VAL A 9 -3.98 -12.17 44.33
N LEU A 10 -3.59 -11.34 45.29
CA LEU A 10 -3.05 -9.99 45.03
C LEU A 10 -1.73 -10.04 44.26
N ILE A 11 -0.84 -10.99 44.58
CA ILE A 11 0.43 -11.18 43.87
C ILE A 11 0.20 -11.66 42.42
N LEU A 12 -0.76 -12.57 42.20
CA LEU A 12 -1.15 -13.03 40.86
C LEU A 12 -1.82 -11.93 40.02
N PHE A 13 -2.61 -11.06 40.65
CA PHE A 13 -3.22 -9.91 39.97
C PHE A 13 -2.16 -8.85 39.62
N PHE A 14 -1.22 -8.58 40.54
CA PHE A 14 -0.07 -7.71 40.26
C PHE A 14 0.77 -8.28 39.12
N THR A 15 1.16 -9.56 39.14
CA THR A 15 1.96 -10.13 38.04
C THR A 15 1.21 -10.11 36.71
N TYR A 16 -0.12 -10.33 36.68
CA TYR A 16 -0.91 -10.24 35.45
C TYR A 16 -0.98 -8.79 34.90
N VAL A 17 -1.11 -7.78 35.77
CA VAL A 17 -1.11 -6.35 35.38
C VAL A 17 0.28 -5.90 34.91
N PHE A 18 1.36 -6.40 35.52
CA PHE A 18 2.73 -6.03 35.10
C PHE A 18 3.21 -6.79 33.86
N ILE A 19 2.76 -8.02 33.62
CA ILE A 19 3.10 -8.78 32.41
C ILE A 19 2.33 -8.25 31.18
N SER A 20 1.15 -7.66 31.37
CA SER A 20 0.37 -7.02 30.29
C SER A 20 0.82 -5.59 29.94
N ALA A 21 1.71 -4.98 30.72
CA ALA A 21 2.19 -3.60 30.54
C ALA A 21 3.47 -3.45 29.67
N GLY A 22 3.91 -4.51 28.98
CA GLY A 22 5.26 -4.54 28.40
C GLY A 22 5.40 -4.51 26.88
N CYS A 23 4.32 -4.51 26.08
CA CYS A 23 4.48 -4.28 24.64
C CYS A 23 4.72 -2.78 24.41
N LYS A 24 5.99 -2.37 24.33
CA LYS A 24 6.36 -1.01 23.94
C LYS A 24 5.65 -0.66 22.63
N ALA A 25 4.83 0.39 22.64
CA ALA A 25 4.17 0.85 21.42
C ALA A 25 5.25 1.50 20.53
N THR A 26 5.45 0.93 19.34
CA THR A 26 6.30 1.51 18.30
C THR A 26 5.41 2.29 17.34
N THR A 27 5.79 3.53 17.02
CA THR A 27 5.14 4.33 15.97
C THR A 27 5.92 4.19 14.67
N GLU A 28 5.23 3.86 13.59
CA GLU A 28 5.83 3.70 12.26
C GLU A 28 5.90 5.06 11.56
N ARG A 29 7.07 5.46 11.06
CA ARG A 29 7.27 6.73 10.36
C ARG A 29 7.85 6.47 8.97
N VAL A 30 7.42 7.27 7.99
CA VAL A 30 7.93 7.18 6.59
C VAL A 30 9.26 7.95 6.46
N PHE A 31 9.52 8.84 7.41
CA PHE A 31 10.69 9.69 7.48
C PHE A 31 11.42 9.47 8.80
N ASP A 32 12.72 9.74 8.75
CA ASP A 32 13.54 9.79 9.94
C ASP A 32 13.06 10.99 10.78
N PRO A 33 12.59 10.79 12.02
CA PRO A 33 12.15 11.89 12.86
C PRO A 33 13.26 12.88 13.20
N SER A 34 14.53 12.51 12.99
CA SER A 34 15.69 13.39 13.19
C SER A 34 15.99 14.32 12.00
N ASP A 35 15.40 14.10 10.82
CA ASP A 35 15.60 14.92 9.62
C ASP A 35 14.28 15.51 9.08
N SER A 36 13.75 16.49 9.81
CA SER A 36 12.52 17.22 9.45
C SER A 36 12.65 18.07 8.18
N LYS A 37 13.88 18.39 7.73
CA LYS A 37 14.09 19.15 6.49
C LYS A 37 13.81 18.31 5.25
N SER A 38 14.00 16.99 5.34
CA SER A 38 13.71 16.07 4.24
C SER A 38 12.22 15.99 3.91
N GLU A 39 11.33 16.13 4.90
CA GLU A 39 9.88 15.92 4.72
C GLU A 39 9.28 16.86 3.68
N THR A 40 9.66 18.14 3.71
CA THR A 40 9.08 19.16 2.81
C THR A 40 9.52 19.05 1.35
N LYS A 41 10.61 18.33 1.06
CA LYS A 41 11.09 18.11 -0.31
C LYS A 41 10.42 16.93 -1.01
N ASN A 42 9.79 16.06 -0.24
CA ASN A 42 9.21 14.83 -0.76
C ASN A 42 7.71 15.00 -1.03
N THR A 43 7.18 14.09 -1.84
CA THR A 43 5.76 13.78 -1.98
C THR A 43 5.50 12.41 -1.38
N LEU A 44 4.33 12.23 -0.76
CA LEU A 44 3.79 10.89 -0.50
C LEU A 44 2.79 10.51 -1.59
N VAL A 45 3.13 9.47 -2.37
CA VAL A 45 2.25 8.95 -3.43
C VAL A 45 1.62 7.63 -3.02
N GLY A 46 0.30 7.54 -3.10
CA GLY A 46 -0.48 6.30 -3.00
C GLY A 46 -1.16 5.93 -4.31
N PHE A 47 -1.28 4.64 -4.56
CA PHE A 47 -2.17 4.07 -5.56
C PHE A 47 -2.50 2.63 -5.14
N LEU A 48 -3.64 2.13 -5.59
CA LEU A 48 -3.99 0.72 -5.44
C LEU A 48 -3.74 -0.01 -6.74
N LEU A 49 -3.00 -1.11 -6.66
CA LEU A 49 -2.80 -2.01 -7.79
C LEU A 49 -3.41 -3.37 -7.45
N LEU A 50 -4.36 -3.80 -8.26
CA LEU A 50 -5.14 -5.01 -8.02
C LEU A 50 -4.84 -6.05 -9.10
N ASP A 51 -4.42 -7.24 -8.70
CA ASP A 51 -4.35 -8.39 -9.61
C ASP A 51 -5.76 -8.92 -9.88
N GLU A 52 -6.20 -8.77 -11.11
CA GLU A 52 -7.48 -9.25 -11.62
C GLU A 52 -7.27 -10.61 -12.26
N THR A 53 -7.82 -11.65 -11.62
CA THR A 53 -7.84 -13.01 -12.15
C THR A 53 -9.28 -13.44 -12.41
N GLU A 54 -9.59 -13.78 -13.66
CA GLU A 54 -10.85 -14.47 -13.97
C GLU A 54 -10.79 -15.90 -13.44
N GLN A 55 -11.72 -16.25 -12.54
CA GLN A 55 -11.97 -17.63 -12.15
C GLN A 55 -13.27 -18.11 -12.78
N LYS A 56 -13.18 -19.21 -13.52
CA LYS A 56 -14.34 -19.94 -14.03
C LYS A 56 -14.71 -20.98 -12.98
N ASP A 57 -15.77 -20.73 -12.24
CA ASP A 57 -16.34 -21.75 -11.37
C ASP A 57 -17.27 -22.65 -12.18
N PHE A 58 -16.79 -23.86 -12.47
CA PHE A 58 -17.53 -24.87 -13.24
C PHE A 58 -18.77 -25.37 -12.51
N SER A 59 -18.88 -25.14 -11.18
CA SER A 59 -20.01 -25.62 -10.38
C SER A 59 -21.22 -24.68 -10.39
N ILE A 60 -21.01 -23.39 -10.68
CA ILE A 60 -22.07 -22.36 -10.59
C ILE A 60 -22.34 -21.68 -11.95
N ALA A 61 -21.58 -22.01 -13.01
CA ALA A 61 -21.70 -21.39 -14.33
C ALA A 61 -21.65 -19.84 -14.31
N VAL A 62 -20.99 -19.25 -13.30
CA VAL A 62 -20.77 -17.82 -13.18
C VAL A 62 -19.26 -17.58 -13.12
N SER A 63 -18.75 -16.74 -14.02
CA SER A 63 -17.38 -16.21 -13.94
C SER A 63 -17.32 -15.17 -12.83
N TYR A 64 -16.42 -15.34 -11.86
CA TYR A 64 -16.11 -14.30 -10.87
C TYR A 64 -14.68 -13.82 -11.02
N VAL A 65 -14.45 -12.54 -10.74
CA VAL A 65 -13.12 -11.94 -10.73
C VAL A 65 -12.58 -11.96 -9.31
N SER A 66 -11.44 -12.61 -9.10
CA SER A 66 -10.67 -12.50 -7.86
C SER A 66 -9.76 -11.27 -7.96
N LEU A 67 -9.77 -10.45 -6.92
CA LEU A 67 -8.95 -9.24 -6.80
C LEU A 67 -7.97 -9.43 -5.65
N GLN A 68 -6.67 -9.28 -5.91
CA GLN A 68 -5.63 -9.30 -4.89
C GLN A 68 -4.88 -7.97 -4.90
N PRO A 69 -4.87 -7.20 -3.79
CA PRO A 69 -4.05 -6.00 -3.70
C PRO A 69 -2.56 -6.35 -3.71
N LEU A 70 -1.79 -5.62 -4.50
CA LEU A 70 -0.33 -5.67 -4.50
C LEU A 70 0.20 -4.65 -3.49
N SER A 71 1.06 -5.10 -2.58
CA SER A 71 1.73 -4.20 -1.64
C SER A 71 2.85 -3.44 -2.36
N GLY A 72 3.34 -2.35 -1.77
CA GLY A 72 4.46 -1.57 -2.33
C GLY A 72 5.72 -2.40 -2.59
N GLU A 73 5.94 -3.48 -1.84
CA GLU A 73 7.05 -4.41 -2.04
C GLU A 73 6.95 -5.20 -3.34
N ASN A 74 5.74 -5.34 -3.88
CA ASN A 74 5.47 -5.99 -5.16
C ASN A 74 5.73 -5.06 -6.36
N VAL A 75 6.02 -3.78 -6.12
CA VAL A 75 6.08 -2.74 -7.15
C VAL A 75 7.45 -2.08 -7.15
N LYS A 76 8.16 -2.19 -8.26
CA LYS A 76 9.44 -1.51 -8.46
C LYS A 76 9.23 -0.20 -9.22
N ILE A 77 9.58 0.90 -8.57
CA ILE A 77 9.48 2.26 -9.13
C ILE A 77 10.86 2.72 -9.57
N ASP A 78 10.95 3.29 -10.76
CA ASP A 78 12.16 3.95 -11.27
C ASP A 78 11.91 5.46 -11.38
N GLU A 79 12.93 6.26 -11.07
CA GLU A 79 13.00 7.68 -11.45
C GLU A 79 13.25 7.79 -12.95
N ILE A 80 12.49 8.67 -13.61
CA ILE A 80 12.63 8.96 -15.04
C ILE A 80 13.70 10.03 -15.22
N VAL A 81 14.81 9.68 -15.86
CA VAL A 81 15.86 10.62 -16.28
C VAL A 81 15.62 11.07 -17.72
N GLU A 82 15.19 10.16 -18.59
CA GLU A 82 14.90 10.44 -19.99
C GLU A 82 13.78 9.52 -20.48
N LEU A 83 12.80 10.09 -21.18
CA LEU A 83 11.69 9.34 -21.80
C LEU A 83 11.29 10.01 -23.12
N ASN A 84 11.48 9.31 -24.23
CA ASN A 84 11.06 9.79 -25.55
C ASN A 84 10.32 8.67 -26.31
N PRO A 85 8.97 8.71 -26.36
CA PRO A 85 8.17 7.70 -27.06
C PRO A 85 8.44 7.65 -28.57
N SER A 86 8.74 8.78 -29.20
CA SER A 86 8.98 8.85 -30.65
C SER A 86 10.30 8.21 -31.07
N LEU A 87 11.28 8.17 -30.15
CA LEU A 87 12.59 7.57 -30.37
C LEU A 87 12.76 6.21 -29.66
N ASP A 88 11.74 5.73 -28.96
CA ASP A 88 11.79 4.53 -28.10
C ASP A 88 12.93 4.55 -27.06
N ILE A 89 13.25 5.75 -26.54
CA ILE A 89 14.33 5.95 -25.56
C ILE A 89 13.75 6.00 -24.15
N TYR A 90 14.32 5.20 -23.25
CA TYR A 90 14.11 5.29 -21.81
C TYR A 90 15.45 5.21 -21.08
N ARG A 91 15.69 6.16 -20.16
CA ARG A 91 16.72 6.08 -19.13
C ARG A 91 16.11 6.41 -17.78
N GLY A 92 16.40 5.57 -16.81
CA GLY A 92 15.94 5.74 -15.45
C GLY A 92 16.73 4.87 -14.50
N SER A 93 16.51 5.10 -13.21
CA SER A 93 17.17 4.34 -12.15
C SER A 93 16.17 3.96 -11.09
N TYR A 94 16.31 2.72 -10.61
CA TYR A 94 15.52 2.22 -9.49
C TYR A 94 15.73 3.09 -8.26
N ILE A 95 14.62 3.54 -7.66
CA ILE A 95 14.66 4.14 -6.33
C ILE A 95 14.55 3.03 -5.29
N LYS A 96 15.51 2.99 -4.37
CA LYS A 96 15.48 2.01 -3.28
C LYS A 96 14.16 2.13 -2.52
N THR A 97 13.51 1.01 -2.23
CA THR A 97 12.29 0.98 -1.41
C THR A 97 12.52 1.72 -0.10
N SER A 98 11.56 2.56 0.27
CA SER A 98 11.61 3.38 1.47
C SER A 98 11.84 2.51 2.70
N PHE A 99 12.80 2.89 3.56
CA PHE A 99 12.86 2.37 4.92
C PHE A 99 11.73 2.96 5.74
N TYR A 100 11.09 2.12 6.56
CA TYR A 100 10.17 2.55 7.61
C TYR A 100 10.94 2.68 8.91
N TYR A 101 10.73 3.80 9.61
CA TYR A 101 11.36 4.10 10.87
C TYR A 101 10.39 3.73 12.01
N PHE A 102 10.88 3.14 13.09
CA PHE A 102 10.06 2.81 14.25
C PHE A 102 10.63 3.51 15.47
N GLU A 103 9.85 4.44 16.01
CA GLU A 103 10.17 5.18 17.21
C GLU A 103 9.49 4.51 18.42
N GLU A 104 10.27 4.15 19.44
CA GLU A 104 9.73 3.67 20.72
C GLU A 104 9.37 4.86 21.63
N GLU A 105 8.18 4.85 22.23
CA GLU A 105 7.65 5.97 23.02
C GLU A 105 8.50 6.41 24.24
N LYS A 106 9.50 5.63 24.66
CA LYS A 106 10.27 5.89 25.91
C LYS A 106 11.79 5.89 25.77
N GLU A 107 12.33 5.53 24.61
CA GLU A 107 13.75 5.61 24.31
C GLU A 107 13.89 6.20 22.92
N SER A 108 14.69 7.26 22.78
CA SER A 108 14.95 8.00 21.54
C SER A 108 15.72 7.19 20.48
N TYR A 109 15.45 5.89 20.39
CA TYR A 109 16.02 4.98 19.44
C TYR A 109 15.06 4.79 18.28
N VAL A 110 15.59 5.02 17.08
CA VAL A 110 14.89 4.80 15.83
C VAL A 110 15.44 3.53 15.21
N SER A 111 14.60 2.50 15.09
CA SER A 111 14.94 1.31 14.28
C SER A 111 14.39 1.47 12.86
N PHE A 112 14.95 0.73 11.90
CA PHE A 112 14.47 0.75 10.51
C PHE A 112 14.16 -0.66 10.00
N SER A 113 13.14 -0.75 9.15
CA SER A 113 12.75 -1.98 8.43
C SER A 113 12.49 -1.67 6.97
N ASN A 114 12.71 -2.66 6.10
CA ASN A 114 12.27 -2.61 4.70
C ASN A 114 10.79 -3.03 4.55
N HIS A 115 10.19 -3.52 5.63
CA HIS A 115 8.82 -4.02 5.66
C HIS A 115 7.97 -3.16 6.61
N PRO A 116 6.80 -2.66 6.16
CA PRO A 116 5.84 -1.95 7.00
C PRO A 116 5.16 -2.94 7.96
N LYS A 117 4.70 -2.48 9.13
CA LYS A 117 4.14 -3.41 10.13
C LYS A 117 2.68 -3.76 9.85
N LYS A 118 1.87 -2.86 9.28
CA LYS A 118 0.39 -3.02 9.31
C LYS A 118 -0.45 -2.52 8.13
N SER A 119 0.09 -1.88 7.09
CA SER A 119 -0.76 -1.22 6.08
C SER A 119 -0.72 -1.89 4.70
N ILE A 120 -1.91 -2.08 4.09
CA ILE A 120 -2.05 -2.39 2.66
C ILE A 120 -1.71 -1.17 1.80
N PHE A 121 -1.89 0.02 2.37
CA PHE A 121 -1.62 1.31 1.76
C PHE A 121 -0.34 1.90 2.35
N ASN A 122 0.81 1.49 1.81
CA ASN A 122 2.06 2.13 2.16
C ASN A 122 2.37 3.21 1.13
N PRO A 123 2.41 4.49 1.52
CA PRO A 123 2.74 5.55 0.59
C PRO A 123 4.19 5.41 0.12
N ASN A 124 4.42 5.66 -1.16
CA ASN A 124 5.75 5.80 -1.71
C ASN A 124 6.27 7.20 -1.38
N LYS A 125 7.40 7.27 -0.67
CA LYS A 125 8.15 8.51 -0.48
C LYS A 125 8.98 8.77 -1.73
N LEU A 126 8.65 9.82 -2.45
CA LEU A 126 9.29 10.21 -3.70
C LEU A 126 9.77 11.66 -3.61
N ASP A 127 10.80 12.01 -4.37
CA ASP A 127 11.20 13.41 -4.53
C ASP A 127 10.07 14.16 -5.26
N GLY A 128 9.65 15.31 -4.71
CA GLY A 128 8.52 16.06 -5.22
C GLY A 128 8.76 16.71 -6.59
N ASP A 129 10.02 16.90 -6.98
CA ASP A 129 10.39 17.58 -8.23
C ASP A 129 10.71 16.59 -9.38
N LYS A 130 10.52 15.29 -9.14
CA LYS A 130 10.85 14.22 -10.07
C LYS A 130 9.61 13.50 -10.59
N GLU A 131 9.79 12.79 -11.70
CA GLU A 131 8.78 11.94 -12.31
C GLU A 131 9.22 10.48 -12.25
N TYR A 132 8.25 9.59 -12.11
CA TYR A 132 8.51 8.18 -11.88
C TYR A 132 7.59 7.28 -12.71
N LEU A 133 7.98 6.02 -12.84
CA LEU A 133 7.16 4.98 -13.43
C LEU A 133 7.27 3.67 -12.68
N ILE A 134 6.28 2.79 -12.85
CA ILE A 134 6.44 1.39 -12.44
C ILE A 134 7.22 0.66 -13.53
N ARG A 135 8.35 0.07 -13.18
CA ARG A 135 9.20 -0.69 -14.11
C ARG A 135 8.97 -2.18 -14.04
N GLU A 136 8.82 -2.72 -12.84
CA GLU A 136 8.70 -4.16 -12.59
C GLU A 136 7.63 -4.43 -11.55
N LEU A 137 6.92 -5.53 -11.72
CA LEU A 137 5.93 -6.05 -10.80
C LEU A 137 6.33 -7.47 -10.40
N ASN A 138 6.31 -7.76 -9.11
CA ASN A 138 6.64 -9.06 -8.54
C ASN A 138 5.58 -9.44 -7.51
N TRP A 139 4.74 -10.42 -7.79
CA TRP A 139 3.69 -10.84 -6.85
C TRP A 139 3.52 -12.35 -6.85
N THR A 140 2.64 -12.85 -6.00
CA THR A 140 2.32 -14.28 -5.92
C THR A 140 0.82 -14.46 -6.07
N ARG A 141 0.42 -15.38 -6.94
CA ARG A 141 -0.99 -15.72 -7.20
C ARG A 141 -1.33 -17.11 -6.67
N SER A 142 -2.53 -17.25 -6.09
CA SER A 142 -3.07 -18.56 -5.73
C SER A 142 -3.57 -19.31 -6.98
N CYS A 143 -3.22 -20.59 -7.11
CA CYS A 143 -3.66 -21.47 -8.21
C CYS A 143 -4.51 -22.65 -7.72
N GLY A 144 -5.08 -22.54 -6.52
CA GLY A 144 -5.89 -23.57 -5.88
C GLY A 144 -5.43 -23.85 -4.45
N ASN A 145 -5.99 -24.90 -3.83
CA ASN A 145 -5.67 -25.23 -2.45
C ASN A 145 -4.18 -25.57 -2.30
N LYS A 146 -3.46 -24.75 -1.54
CA LYS A 146 -2.00 -24.84 -1.27
C LYS A 146 -1.09 -24.62 -2.49
N CYS A 147 -1.62 -24.06 -3.58
CA CYS A 147 -0.85 -23.75 -4.78
C CYS A 147 -0.56 -22.25 -4.86
N ARG A 148 0.72 -21.87 -5.03
CA ARG A 148 1.15 -20.47 -5.22
C ARG A 148 2.12 -20.39 -6.40
N ILE A 149 1.86 -19.48 -7.33
CA ILE A 149 2.74 -19.18 -8.46
C ILE A 149 3.36 -17.80 -8.25
N SER A 150 4.67 -17.72 -8.38
CA SER A 150 5.38 -16.44 -8.42
C SER A 150 5.22 -15.82 -9.80
N MET A 151 4.81 -14.56 -9.83
CA MET A 151 4.57 -13.77 -11.02
C MET A 151 5.59 -12.63 -11.05
N ASN A 152 6.28 -12.47 -12.17
CA ASN A 152 7.16 -11.33 -12.44
C ASN A 152 6.81 -10.76 -13.81
N SER A 153 6.70 -9.44 -13.91
CA SER A 153 6.56 -8.78 -15.20
C SER A 153 7.30 -7.46 -15.25
N ARG A 154 7.88 -7.17 -16.42
CA ARG A 154 8.49 -5.88 -16.74
C ARG A 154 7.51 -5.05 -17.56
N LEU A 155 7.06 -3.93 -17.01
CA LEU A 155 6.19 -3.01 -17.73
C LEU A 155 6.97 -2.24 -18.80
N ASN A 156 6.34 -2.05 -19.96
CA ASN A 156 6.85 -1.11 -20.94
C ASN A 156 6.83 0.31 -20.33
N PRO A 157 7.95 1.08 -20.38
CA PRO A 157 8.04 2.40 -19.77
C PRO A 157 6.96 3.38 -20.24
N PHE A 158 6.69 3.43 -21.55
CA PHE A 158 5.71 4.33 -22.13
C PHE A 158 4.28 3.98 -21.72
N LYS A 159 3.94 2.68 -21.74
CA LYS A 159 2.64 2.21 -21.23
C LYS A 159 2.48 2.51 -19.74
N SER A 160 3.54 2.32 -18.94
CA SER A 160 3.53 2.61 -17.50
C SER A 160 3.20 4.08 -17.22
N VAL A 161 3.90 5.02 -17.87
CA VAL A 161 3.68 6.47 -17.71
C VAL A 161 2.32 6.90 -18.23
N ASN A 162 1.85 6.34 -19.35
CA ASN A 162 0.56 6.69 -19.91
C ASN A 162 -0.60 6.21 -19.03
N THR A 163 -0.48 5.04 -18.40
CA THR A 163 -1.52 4.51 -17.50
C THR A 163 -1.46 5.19 -16.13
N LEU A 164 -0.28 5.26 -15.51
CA LEU A 164 -0.07 5.80 -14.15
C LEU A 164 1.03 6.86 -14.19
N LYS A 165 0.60 8.13 -14.17
CA LYS A 165 1.52 9.27 -14.07
C LYS A 165 1.91 9.47 -12.61
N ILE A 166 3.10 8.99 -12.23
CA ILE A 166 3.63 9.19 -10.88
C ILE A 166 4.40 10.51 -10.86
N LYS A 167 3.74 11.54 -10.36
CA LYS A 167 4.30 12.88 -10.17
C LYS A 167 3.64 13.52 -8.95
N GLY A 168 4.39 14.36 -8.26
CA GLY A 168 3.89 15.13 -7.13
C GLY A 168 4.43 16.54 -7.09
N LYS A 169 4.32 17.15 -5.92
CA LYS A 169 4.94 18.41 -5.55
C LYS A 169 5.52 18.31 -4.15
N PRO A 170 6.64 18.98 -3.85
CA PRO A 170 7.18 19.01 -2.49
C PRO A 170 6.11 19.35 -1.45
N GLY A 171 5.95 18.49 -0.44
CA GLY A 171 5.00 18.65 0.67
C GLY A 171 3.56 18.21 0.39
N GLU A 172 3.30 17.46 -0.69
CA GLU A 172 1.95 16.98 -1.06
C GLU A 172 1.75 15.47 -0.79
N ILE A 173 0.51 15.10 -0.44
CA ILE A 173 0.02 13.72 -0.44
C ILE A 173 -0.89 13.50 -1.64
N VAL A 174 -0.48 12.65 -2.56
CA VAL A 174 -1.20 12.38 -3.82
C VAL A 174 -1.71 10.94 -3.81
N PHE A 175 -3.01 10.76 -4.04
CA PHE A 175 -3.58 9.46 -4.36
C PHE A 175 -3.87 9.41 -5.87
N LEU A 176 -3.19 8.54 -6.59
CA LEU A 176 -3.27 8.47 -8.05
C LEU A 176 -4.44 7.60 -8.53
N GLY A 177 -5.13 6.92 -7.62
CA GLY A 177 -6.32 6.13 -7.88
C GLY A 177 -6.10 4.62 -7.79
N ILE A 178 -7.10 3.90 -8.29
CA ILE A 178 -7.16 2.43 -8.33
C ILE A 178 -6.87 1.93 -9.75
N TYR A 179 -6.03 0.91 -9.85
CA TYR A 179 -5.56 0.31 -11.09
C TYR A 179 -5.67 -1.22 -11.02
N THR A 180 -5.82 -1.86 -12.16
CA THR A 180 -5.80 -3.32 -12.30
C THR A 180 -4.63 -3.78 -13.16
N ILE A 181 -4.11 -4.95 -12.82
CA ILE A 181 -3.30 -5.76 -13.71
C ILE A 181 -4.06 -7.02 -14.09
N LYS A 182 -4.15 -7.31 -15.38
CA LYS A 182 -4.72 -8.56 -15.90
C LYS A 182 -3.64 -9.31 -16.65
N THR A 183 -3.47 -10.59 -16.34
CA THR A 183 -2.49 -11.44 -17.02
C THR A 183 -3.17 -12.32 -18.06
N ASN A 184 -2.65 -12.31 -19.29
CA ASN A 184 -3.12 -13.22 -20.33
C ASN A 184 -2.00 -14.21 -20.66
N GLN A 185 -2.26 -15.51 -20.50
CA GLN A 185 -1.29 -16.55 -20.83
C GLN A 185 -1.07 -16.60 -22.35
N ILE A 186 0.19 -16.68 -22.78
CA ILE A 186 0.53 -16.85 -24.19
C ILE A 186 0.34 -18.33 -24.55
N PRO A 187 -0.55 -18.68 -25.49
CA PRO A 187 -0.85 -20.06 -25.84
C PRO A 187 0.40 -20.88 -26.16
N GLY A 188 0.48 -22.10 -25.62
CA GLY A 188 1.62 -23.00 -25.83
C GLY A 188 2.88 -22.65 -25.03
N THR A 189 2.83 -21.66 -24.14
CA THR A 189 3.97 -21.27 -23.29
C THR A 189 3.57 -21.14 -21.81
N SER A 190 4.57 -21.12 -20.94
CA SER A 190 4.43 -20.72 -19.53
C SER A 190 4.47 -19.20 -19.31
N SER A 191 4.63 -18.42 -20.38
CA SER A 191 4.73 -16.96 -20.33
C SER A 191 3.37 -16.28 -20.38
N PHE A 192 3.31 -15.03 -19.92
CA PHE A 192 2.10 -14.22 -19.92
C PHE A 192 2.40 -12.78 -20.32
N THR A 193 1.39 -12.10 -20.86
CA THR A 193 1.39 -10.64 -21.05
C THR A 193 0.59 -9.98 -19.94
N ILE A 194 0.87 -8.70 -19.67
CA ILE A 194 0.08 -7.90 -18.72
C ILE A 194 -0.65 -6.74 -19.39
N GLU A 195 -1.92 -6.60 -19.04
CA GLU A 195 -2.71 -5.40 -19.23
C GLU A 195 -2.67 -4.61 -17.93
N PHE A 196 -2.41 -3.31 -18.04
CA PHE A 196 -2.30 -2.41 -16.89
C PHE A 196 -3.22 -1.22 -17.16
N ASN A 197 -4.29 -1.13 -16.38
CA ASN A 197 -5.41 -0.24 -16.65
C ASN A 197 -5.80 0.56 -15.40
N ARG A 198 -6.26 1.79 -15.60
CA ARG A 198 -6.90 2.59 -14.55
C ARG A 198 -8.38 2.22 -14.45
N ILE A 199 -8.90 2.17 -13.24
CA ILE A 199 -10.33 2.00 -12.98
C ILE A 199 -11.01 3.37 -13.02
N SER A 200 -11.97 3.56 -13.92
CA SER A 200 -12.80 4.78 -13.99
C SER A 200 -13.89 4.79 -12.92
N ASP A 201 -14.42 5.98 -12.59
CA ASP A 201 -15.43 6.15 -11.54
C ASP A 201 -16.75 5.41 -11.81
N ASP A 202 -17.08 5.20 -13.08
CA ASP A 202 -18.27 4.51 -13.59
C ASP A 202 -18.02 3.03 -13.91
N SER A 203 -16.85 2.49 -13.55
CA SER A 203 -16.46 1.12 -13.88
C SER A 203 -17.34 0.08 -13.19
N GLU A 204 -17.69 -0.98 -13.93
CA GLU A 204 -18.35 -2.18 -13.39
C GLU A 204 -17.57 -2.82 -12.23
N PHE A 205 -16.26 -2.55 -12.17
CA PHE A 205 -15.40 -2.96 -11.06
C PHE A 205 -16.02 -2.72 -9.67
N TYR A 206 -16.67 -1.57 -9.45
CA TYR A 206 -17.25 -1.23 -8.15
C TYR A 206 -18.47 -2.06 -7.77
N HIS A 207 -19.12 -2.69 -8.76
CA HIS A 207 -20.25 -3.58 -8.55
C HIS A 207 -19.84 -5.03 -8.30
N ARG A 208 -18.56 -5.36 -8.49
CA ARG A 208 -18.05 -6.73 -8.28
C ARG A 208 -18.06 -7.09 -6.79
N ARG A 209 -18.21 -8.39 -6.51
CA ARG A 209 -18.04 -8.94 -5.16
C ARG A 209 -16.56 -8.95 -4.81
N ILE A 210 -16.23 -8.29 -3.70
CA ILE A 210 -14.93 -8.32 -3.05
C ILE A 210 -15.12 -9.06 -1.72
N ASP A 211 -14.09 -9.79 -1.27
CA ASP A 211 -14.12 -10.37 0.08
C ASP A 211 -14.42 -9.25 1.11
N PRO A 212 -15.40 -9.42 2.02
CA PRO A 212 -15.84 -8.33 2.90
C PRO A 212 -14.74 -7.77 3.82
N LEU A 213 -13.75 -8.59 4.19
CA LEU A 213 -12.64 -8.11 5.02
C LEU A 213 -11.70 -7.25 4.16
N GLN A 214 -11.37 -7.70 2.95
CA GLN A 214 -10.58 -6.90 2.01
C GLN A 214 -11.29 -5.62 1.59
N GLU A 215 -12.59 -5.69 1.33
CA GLU A 215 -13.42 -4.54 0.96
C GLU A 215 -13.34 -3.45 2.03
N LYS A 216 -13.45 -3.81 3.32
CA LYS A 216 -13.34 -2.86 4.44
C LYS A 216 -11.94 -2.28 4.62
N ILE A 217 -10.90 -3.00 4.20
CA ILE A 217 -9.53 -2.48 4.26
C ILE A 217 -9.29 -1.51 3.10
N ILE A 218 -9.81 -1.81 1.91
CA ILE A 218 -9.61 -1.03 0.69
C ILE A 218 -10.50 0.21 0.65
N PHE A 219 -11.76 0.09 1.07
CA PHE A 219 -12.78 1.12 0.97
C PHE A 219 -13.28 1.53 2.35
N ASP A 220 -13.58 2.82 2.50
CA ASP A 220 -14.26 3.36 3.65
C ASP A 220 -15.72 2.89 3.68
N PRO A 221 -16.16 2.18 4.75
CA PRO A 221 -17.53 1.68 4.84
C PRO A 221 -18.62 2.76 4.76
N GLN A 222 -18.30 4.00 5.13
CA GLN A 222 -19.27 5.11 5.10
C GLN A 222 -19.50 5.66 3.70
N PHE A 223 -18.51 5.53 2.81
CA PHE A 223 -18.53 6.11 1.47
C PHE A 223 -18.73 5.07 0.35
N GLY A 224 -18.83 3.78 0.69
CA GLY A 224 -19.07 2.70 -0.28
C GLY A 224 -17.86 2.38 -1.15
N LYS A 225 -18.05 1.66 -2.26
CA LYS A 225 -16.98 1.25 -3.19
C LYS A 225 -16.79 2.28 -4.31
N ASN A 226 -15.78 3.14 -4.20
CA ASN A 226 -15.40 4.13 -5.22
C ASN A 226 -13.98 4.68 -4.99
N GLN A 227 -13.46 5.49 -5.92
CA GLN A 227 -12.15 6.15 -5.80
C GLN A 227 -12.01 6.97 -4.51
N LYS A 228 -13.00 7.82 -4.20
CA LYS A 228 -12.99 8.71 -3.02
C LYS A 228 -12.84 7.92 -1.72
N SER A 229 -13.57 6.82 -1.62
CA SER A 229 -13.55 5.91 -0.48
C SER A 229 -12.18 5.23 -0.30
N ALA A 230 -11.53 4.84 -1.39
CA ALA A 230 -10.17 4.30 -1.34
C ALA A 230 -9.14 5.38 -0.97
N GLU A 231 -9.30 6.61 -1.46
CA GLU A 231 -8.44 7.73 -1.05
C GLU A 231 -8.57 8.03 0.45
N ILE A 232 -9.80 7.98 0.98
CA ILE A 232 -10.05 8.13 2.42
C ILE A 232 -9.31 7.05 3.23
N GLN A 233 -9.36 5.79 2.81
CA GLN A 233 -8.62 4.71 3.50
C GLN A 233 -7.11 4.89 3.40
N PHE A 234 -6.60 5.30 2.24
CA PHE A 234 -5.20 5.66 2.05
C PHE A 234 -4.76 6.77 3.01
N LEU A 235 -5.56 7.82 3.20
CA LEU A 235 -5.22 8.90 4.14
C LEU A 235 -5.31 8.44 5.59
N LYS A 236 -6.32 7.62 5.93
CA LYS A 236 -6.44 7.02 7.27
C LYS A 236 -5.25 6.13 7.62
N SER A 237 -4.70 5.37 6.65
CA SER A 237 -3.51 4.57 6.89
C SER A 237 -2.28 5.43 7.19
N ILE A 238 -2.13 6.59 6.53
CA ILE A 238 -1.05 7.54 6.83
C ILE A 238 -1.20 8.10 8.25
N LEU A 239 -2.42 8.45 8.66
CA LEU A 239 -2.69 8.94 10.02
C LEU A 239 -2.36 7.90 11.09
N GLU A 240 -2.75 6.64 10.87
CA GLU A 240 -2.45 5.52 11.77
C GLU A 240 -0.94 5.27 11.84
N MET A 241 -0.25 5.34 10.70
CA MET A 241 1.19 5.17 10.61
C MET A 241 1.91 6.28 11.38
N GLN A 242 1.83 7.54 10.93
CA GLN A 242 2.65 8.63 11.46
C GLN A 242 2.29 9.07 12.90
N LYS A 243 1.02 8.93 13.32
CA LYS A 243 0.40 9.42 14.57
C LYS A 243 0.51 10.94 14.86
N SER A 244 1.56 11.62 14.41
CA SER A 244 1.80 13.07 14.52
C SER A 244 2.86 13.54 13.51
N GLY A 245 3.10 14.86 13.39
CA GLY A 245 4.12 15.45 12.52
C GLY A 245 3.58 15.98 11.19
N PHE A 246 4.47 16.41 10.29
CA PHE A 246 4.11 17.11 9.05
C PHE A 246 3.12 16.31 8.18
N TRP A 247 3.44 15.05 7.91
CA TRP A 247 2.61 14.19 7.06
C TRP A 247 1.29 13.78 7.71
N TYR A 248 1.25 13.66 9.04
CA TYR A 248 0.01 13.48 9.77
C TYR A 248 -0.92 14.68 9.58
N GLU A 249 -0.42 15.91 9.77
CA GLU A 249 -1.23 17.12 9.58
C GLU A 249 -1.68 17.28 8.12
N LYS A 250 -0.82 16.98 7.15
CA LYS A 250 -1.18 17.00 5.72
C LYS A 250 -2.26 15.97 5.38
N ALA A 251 -2.16 14.75 5.90
CA ALA A 251 -3.17 13.73 5.69
C ALA A 251 -4.51 14.12 6.32
N LYS A 252 -4.48 14.70 7.52
CA LYS A 252 -5.66 15.15 8.25
C LYS A 252 -6.36 16.31 7.54
N GLU A 253 -5.60 17.30 7.09
CA GLU A 253 -6.11 18.42 6.30
C GLU A 253 -6.83 17.92 5.04
N LYS A 254 -6.16 17.07 4.25
CA LYS A 254 -6.72 16.52 3.02
C LYS A 254 -7.95 15.65 3.28
N LEU A 255 -7.91 14.81 4.32
CA LEU A 255 -9.02 13.94 4.72
C LEU A 255 -10.27 14.77 5.08
N ASN A 256 -10.10 15.86 5.82
CA ASN A 256 -11.21 16.75 6.18
C ASN A 256 -11.86 17.41 4.95
N THR A 257 -11.08 17.75 3.93
CA THR A 257 -11.61 18.28 2.67
C THR A 257 -12.42 17.24 1.90
N LEU A 258 -12.04 15.96 1.97
CA LEU A 258 -12.78 14.88 1.30
C LEU A 258 -14.06 14.48 2.03
N ILE A 259 -14.10 14.56 3.35
CA ILE A 259 -15.26 14.12 4.15
C ILE A 259 -16.35 15.20 4.23
N ARG A 260 -16.00 16.47 4.04
CA ARG A 260 -16.97 17.57 3.89
C ARG A 260 -17.75 17.46 2.59
#